data_AF-A0A537RF91-F1
#
_entry.id   AF-A0A537RF91-F1
#
_cell.length_a   1.000
_cell.length_b   1.000
_cell.length_c   1.000
_cell.angle_alpha   90.00
_cell.angle_beta   90.00
_cell.angle_gamma   90.00
#
_symmetry.space_group_name_H-M   'P 1'
#
loop_
_entity.id
_entity.type
_entity.pdbx_description
1 polymer ?
#
loop_
_entity_poly.entity_id
_entity_poly.type
_entity_poly.pdbx_seq_one_letter_code
_entity_poly.pdbx_strand_id
1 'polypeptide(L)'
;MLRREFLRGGAALAATAALPRGASAELPFTPRPDAWRKFEVTTRVEIVKPAGKPQAWLPLPAVAEPGWTQPLGNQWTTNAKSAELIRDSKYGAQM
;
A
#
# COMPACT_ATOMS: atom_id res chain seq x y z
N MET A 1 -2.39 -52.05 -42.22
CA MET A 1 -2.38 -50.58 -42.29
C MET A 1 -2.50 -49.88 -40.92
N LEU A 2 -3.02 -50.53 -39.88
CA LEU A 2 -3.28 -49.97 -38.53
C LEU A 2 -2.09 -49.43 -37.72
N ARG A 3 -0.88 -49.97 -37.87
CA ARG A 3 0.28 -49.57 -37.02
C ARG A 3 0.76 -48.13 -37.29
N ARG A 4 0.75 -47.72 -38.56
CA ARG A 4 1.23 -46.39 -38.96
C ARG A 4 0.25 -45.28 -38.56
N GLU A 5 -1.04 -45.57 -38.62
CA GLU A 5 -2.09 -44.65 -38.17
C GLU A 5 -2.05 -44.50 -36.64
N PHE A 6 -1.85 -45.59 -35.91
CA PHE A 6 -1.68 -45.56 -34.46
C PHE A 6 -0.46 -44.73 -34.04
N LEU A 7 0.70 -44.93 -34.68
CA LEU A 7 1.91 -44.15 -34.38
C LEU A 7 1.75 -42.66 -34.72
N ARG A 8 1.07 -42.32 -35.82
CA ARG A 8 0.78 -40.93 -36.17
C ARG A 8 -0.18 -40.28 -35.17
N GLY A 9 -1.22 -41.00 -34.76
CA GLY A 9 -2.18 -40.52 -33.76
C GLY A 9 -1.53 -40.29 -32.40
N GLY A 10 -0.71 -41.23 -31.93
CA GLY A 10 0.02 -41.11 -30.68
C GLY A 10 1.05 -39.96 -30.68
N ALA A 11 1.80 -39.80 -31.77
CA ALA A 11 2.74 -38.69 -31.92
C ALA A 11 2.04 -37.32 -31.94
N ALA A 12 0.88 -37.21 -32.60
CA ALA A 12 0.09 -35.98 -32.61
C ALA A 12 -0.44 -35.62 -31.20
N LEU A 13 -0.92 -36.60 -30.42
CA LEU A 13 -1.36 -36.39 -29.04
C LEU A 13 -0.21 -36.04 -28.09
N ALA A 14 0.97 -36.63 -28.25
CA ALA A 14 2.13 -36.26 -27.44
C ALA A 14 2.61 -34.83 -27.75
N ALA A 15 2.52 -34.41 -29.01
CA ALA A 15 2.88 -33.06 -29.43
C ALA A 15 1.99 -31.99 -28.77
N THR A 16 0.70 -32.26 -28.50
CA THR A 16 -0.18 -31.30 -27.82
C THR A 16 0.17 -31.14 -26.34
N ALA A 17 0.71 -32.17 -25.69
CA ALA A 17 1.20 -32.08 -24.31
C ALA A 17 2.52 -31.30 -24.18
N ALA A 18 3.30 -31.23 -25.27
CA ALA A 18 4.51 -30.42 -25.36
C ALA A 18 4.26 -28.96 -25.78
N LEU A 19 3.03 -28.63 -26.19
CA LEU A 19 2.66 -27.24 -26.39
C LEU A 19 2.71 -26.52 -25.03
N PRO A 20 3.34 -25.33 -24.96
CA PRO A 20 3.25 -24.54 -23.75
C PRO A 20 1.78 -24.35 -23.44
N ARG A 21 1.36 -24.75 -22.22
CA ARG A 21 0.02 -24.43 -21.72
C ARG A 21 -0.09 -22.93 -21.87
N GLY A 22 -0.88 -22.48 -22.86
CA GLY A 22 -1.03 -21.07 -23.20
C GLY A 22 -1.23 -20.36 -21.88
N ALA A 23 -0.29 -19.46 -21.55
CA ALA A 23 -0.25 -18.78 -20.28
C ALA A 23 -1.69 -18.37 -19.99
N SER A 24 -2.31 -18.97 -18.97
CA SER A 24 -3.62 -18.53 -18.53
C SER A 24 -3.41 -17.07 -18.24
N ALA A 25 -3.93 -16.21 -19.12
CA ALA A 25 -3.79 -14.79 -18.98
C ALA A 25 -4.56 -14.49 -17.70
N GLU A 26 -3.84 -14.42 -16.57
CA GLU A 26 -4.27 -13.59 -15.47
C GLU A 26 -4.70 -12.29 -16.12
N LEU A 27 -5.95 -11.89 -15.88
CA LEU A 27 -6.52 -10.68 -16.44
C LEU A 27 -5.44 -9.59 -16.38
N PRO A 28 -5.12 -8.94 -17.52
CA PRO A 28 -4.00 -8.01 -17.53
C PRO A 28 -4.26 -6.98 -16.42
N PHE A 29 -3.29 -6.82 -15.53
CA PHE A 29 -3.36 -5.85 -14.45
C PHE A 29 -3.29 -4.45 -15.09
N THR A 30 -4.46 -3.95 -15.48
CA THR A 30 -4.67 -2.65 -16.12
C THR A 30 -5.37 -1.71 -15.15
N PRO A 31 -4.71 -1.27 -14.06
CA PRO A 31 -5.29 -0.26 -13.19
C PRO A 31 -5.54 1.00 -14.02
N ARG A 32 -6.79 1.47 -14.03
CA ARG A 32 -7.13 2.77 -14.61
C ARG A 32 -6.82 3.83 -13.54
N PRO A 33 -6.06 4.89 -13.85
CA PRO A 33 -5.92 6.01 -12.94
C PRO A 33 -7.29 6.56 -12.60
N ASP A 34 -7.65 6.54 -11.32
CA ASP A 34 -8.85 7.18 -10.78
C ASP A 34 -8.43 8.40 -9.94
N ALA A 35 -9.40 9.17 -9.45
CA ALA A 35 -9.13 10.24 -8.50
C ALA A 35 -8.39 9.69 -7.26
N TRP A 36 -7.51 10.53 -6.70
CA TRP A 36 -6.80 10.20 -5.46
C TRP A 36 -7.80 9.95 -4.35
N ARG A 37 -7.62 8.84 -3.62
CA ARG A 37 -8.38 8.59 -2.40
C ARG A 37 -7.90 9.54 -1.32
N LYS A 38 -8.85 10.09 -0.56
CA LYS A 38 -8.57 10.92 0.61
C LYS A 38 -8.85 10.10 1.86
N PHE A 39 -7.91 10.16 2.80
CA PHE A 39 -8.02 9.50 4.10
C PHE A 39 -7.80 10.53 5.19
N GLU A 40 -8.55 10.39 6.27
CA GLU A 40 -8.35 11.14 7.50
C GLU A 40 -7.83 10.18 8.57
N VAL A 41 -6.77 10.58 9.27
CA VAL A 41 -6.21 9.83 10.39
C VAL A 41 -6.43 10.65 11.65
N THR A 42 -7.32 10.19 12.51
CA THR A 42 -7.66 10.87 13.77
C THR A 42 -6.96 10.22 14.94
N THR A 43 -6.11 10.99 15.63
CA THR A 43 -5.45 10.57 16.87
C THR A 43 -6.09 11.30 18.05
N ARG A 44 -6.58 10.54 19.04
CA ARG A 44 -7.09 11.08 20.31
C ARG A 44 -6.16 10.69 21.44
N VAL A 45 -5.80 11.66 22.28
CA VAL A 45 -4.90 11.47 23.40
C VAL A 45 -5.53 12.02 24.66
N GLU A 46 -5.50 11.22 25.71
CA GLU A 46 -5.97 11.60 27.04
C GLU A 46 -4.89 11.20 28.06
N ILE A 47 -4.41 12.17 28.83
CA ILE A 47 -3.41 11.94 29.87
C ILE A 47 -4.15 11.81 31.19
N VAL A 48 -4.43 10.58 31.59
CA VAL A 48 -5.15 10.27 32.82
C VAL A 48 -4.24 10.49 34.03
N LYS A 49 -4.71 11.27 35.01
CA LYS A 49 -3.96 11.65 36.24
C LYS A 49 -2.62 12.34 35.92
N PRO A 50 -2.64 13.53 35.28
CA PRO A 50 -1.42 14.23 34.94
C PRO A 50 -0.67 14.66 36.21
N ALA A 51 0.64 14.38 36.25
CA ALA A 51 1.54 14.89 37.27
C ALA A 51 2.46 15.96 36.66
N GLY A 52 2.60 17.10 37.33
CA GLY A 52 3.44 18.21 36.85
C GLY A 52 2.93 18.82 35.54
N LYS A 53 3.83 18.99 34.56
CA LYS A 53 3.52 19.59 33.25
C LYS A 53 3.63 18.50 32.17
N PRO A 54 2.53 17.81 31.85
CA PRO A 54 2.57 16.74 30.85
C PRO A 54 2.85 17.30 29.46
N GLN A 55 3.63 16.56 28.67
CA GLN A 55 3.90 16.83 27.27
C GLN A 55 3.82 15.51 26.49
N ALA A 56 3.19 15.55 25.31
CA ALA A 56 3.09 14.42 24.41
C ALA A 56 3.63 14.80 23.04
N TRP A 57 4.31 13.85 22.40
CA TRP A 57 4.80 13.96 21.02
C TRP A 57 3.97 13.02 20.17
N LEU A 58 3.21 13.56 19.21
CA LEU A 58 2.23 12.79 18.45
C LEU A 58 2.69 12.66 17.00
N PRO A 59 2.80 11.44 16.45
CA PRO A 59 3.26 11.28 15.08
C PRO A 59 2.25 11.89 14.11
N LEU A 60 2.77 12.57 13.09
CA LEU A 60 2.00 13.05 11.95
C LEU A 60 2.23 12.15 10.74
N PRO A 61 1.35 12.18 9.72
CA PRO A 61 1.59 11.48 8.46
C PRO A 61 2.96 11.86 7.86
N ALA A 62 3.93 10.95 7.98
CA ALA A 62 5.33 11.22 7.67
C ALA A 62 5.71 10.90 6.21
N VAL A 63 4.89 10.12 5.50
CA VAL A 63 5.16 9.72 4.12
C VAL A 63 4.62 10.79 3.18
N ALA A 64 5.53 11.44 2.45
CA ALA A 64 5.23 12.40 1.41
C ALA A 64 5.92 11.99 0.12
N GLU A 65 5.20 11.25 -0.71
CA GLU A 65 5.65 10.67 -1.97
C GLU A 65 4.68 11.07 -3.09
N PRO A 66 4.93 12.19 -3.80
CA PRO A 66 3.98 12.78 -4.75
C PRO A 66 3.48 11.83 -5.86
N GLY A 67 4.17 10.70 -6.09
CA GLY A 67 3.73 9.66 -7.03
C GLY A 67 2.62 8.74 -6.51
N TRP A 68 2.40 8.66 -5.18
CA TRP A 68 1.42 7.71 -4.62
C TRP A 68 0.80 8.09 -3.27
N THR A 69 1.37 9.03 -2.49
CA THR A 69 0.80 9.53 -1.23
C THR A 69 1.27 10.94 -0.92
N GLN A 70 0.34 11.83 -0.59
CA GLN A 70 0.65 13.21 -0.26
C GLN A 70 -0.15 13.64 0.98
N PRO A 71 0.53 14.08 2.06
CA PRO A 71 -0.14 14.70 3.20
C PRO A 71 -0.81 16.02 2.76
N LEU A 72 -2.09 16.17 3.07
CA LEU A 72 -2.89 17.35 2.71
C LEU A 72 -2.81 18.46 3.77
N GLY A 73 -2.39 18.14 4.99
CA GLY A 73 -2.28 19.05 6.11
C GLY A 73 -2.62 18.39 7.43
N ASN A 74 -2.35 19.10 8.52
CA ASN A 74 -2.62 18.64 9.89
C ASN A 74 -3.47 19.68 10.60
N GLN A 75 -4.45 19.22 11.37
CA GLN A 75 -5.28 20.05 12.23
C GLN A 75 -5.37 19.41 13.61
N TRP A 76 -5.46 20.22 14.65
CA TRP A 76 -5.64 19.74 16.01
C TRP A 76 -6.53 20.68 16.82
N THR A 77 -7.20 20.10 17.80
CA THR A 77 -7.90 20.81 18.86
C THR A 77 -7.37 20.27 20.17
N THR A 78 -6.97 21.15 21.08
CA THR A 78 -6.33 20.75 22.34
C THR A 78 -6.66 21.71 23.47
N ASN A 79 -6.62 21.20 24.70
CA ASN A 79 -6.64 22.00 25.92
C ASN A 79 -5.22 22.26 26.47
N ALA A 80 -4.17 21.86 25.75
CA ALA A 80 -2.79 22.15 26.12
C ALA A 80 -2.50 23.66 26.06
N LYS A 81 -1.53 24.10 26.86
CA LYS A 81 -1.08 25.50 26.86
C LYS A 81 -0.48 25.92 25.50
N SER A 82 0.18 25.00 24.82
CA SER A 82 0.73 25.19 23.47
C SER A 82 0.69 23.87 22.71
N ALA A 83 0.68 23.98 21.38
CA ALA A 83 0.84 22.86 20.45
C ALA A 83 1.56 23.41 19.21
N GLU A 84 2.64 22.75 18.83
CA GLU A 84 3.57 23.22 17.80
C GLU A 84 3.99 22.04 16.94
N LEU A 85 4.19 22.30 15.63
CA LEU A 85 4.77 21.32 14.73
C LEU A 85 6.29 21.35 14.87
N ILE A 86 6.88 20.25 15.31
CA ILE A 86 8.32 20.09 15.46
C ILE A 86 8.82 19.05 14.46
N ARG A 87 10.02 19.29 13.92
CA ARG A 87 10.73 18.33 13.08
C ARG A 87 11.93 17.81 13.86
N ASP A 88 12.00 16.49 14.01
CA ASP A 88 13.18 15.83 14.58
C ASP A 88 14.40 16.09 13.68
N SER A 89 15.50 16.53 14.27
CA SER A 89 16.69 16.94 13.53
C SER A 89 17.48 15.76 12.97
N LYS A 90 17.40 14.58 13.59
CA LYS A 90 18.19 13.41 13.23
C LYS A 90 17.52 12.57 12.15
N TYR A 91 16.21 12.39 12.24
CA TYR A 91 15.41 11.49 11.40
C TYR A 91 14.41 12.23 10.52
N GLY A 92 14.19 13.54 10.75
CA GLY A 92 13.26 14.34 9.95
C GLY A 92 11.78 14.06 10.19
N ALA A 93 11.45 13.23 11.19
CA ALA A 93 10.07 12.94 11.56
C ALA A 93 9.36 14.21 12.06
N GLN A 94 8.09 14.37 11.69
CA GLN A 94 7.26 15.49 12.14
C GLN A 94 6.28 15.03 13.22
N MET A 95 6.10 15.87 14.25
CA MET A 95 5.23 15.64 15.40
C MET A 95 4.66 16.96 15.93
#